data_AF-A0A9D6KFB6-F1
#
_entry.id   AF-A0A9D6KFB6-F1
#
_cell.length_a   1.000
_cell.length_b   1.000
_cell.length_c   1.000
_cell.angle_alpha   90.00
_cell.angle_beta   90.00
_cell.angle_gamma   90.00
#
_symmetry.space_group_name_H-M   'P 1'
#
loop_
_entity.id
_entity.type
_entity.pdbx_description
1 polymer ?
#
loop_
_entity_poly.entity_id
_entity_poly.type
_entity_poly.pdbx_seq_one_letter_code
_entity_poly.pdbx_strand_id
1 'polypeptide(L)'
;MGSPSAAWLECYNVGILSAPSKTDYNLARAVRGGFLSPLCGNGTVDPGEQCDDSNTTSGDGCSATCQSELSPGGGLAKNDCVSEWLLEPVPTVDRFGRPKHSLDCVDDDPLCDFGAAMGDGVCTFHVALCLNADEHRLACTATDVERIKLLLPNEIKPRDAVDTGNRDAFEGASSGLGGLIRGSCINGGPMHGQFCAAPSDCDSTPGSGNGRCSGRFVGFSPPLTTANSCTSFAAVQVPVRNAAGRLLPGHKVIVVSASPSKDPVSLRPRPADIDVLTLTCKPKP
;
A
#
# COMPACT_ATOMS: atom_id res chain seq x y z
N MET A 1 -53.44 8.46 -53.25
CA MET A 1 -52.62 8.50 -54.48
C MET A 1 -51.47 9.45 -54.24
N GLY A 2 -50.22 9.00 -54.46
CA GLY A 2 -49.04 9.86 -54.68
C GLY A 2 -48.17 10.21 -53.47
N SER A 3 -46.97 9.60 -53.40
CA SER A 3 -45.75 10.09 -52.69
C SER A 3 -45.29 11.46 -53.25
N PRO A 4 -44.41 12.24 -52.59
CA PRO A 4 -42.96 11.96 -52.38
C PRO A 4 -42.45 12.31 -50.95
N SER A 5 -41.53 11.59 -50.28
CA SER A 5 -40.05 11.51 -50.37
C SER A 5 -39.23 12.80 -50.09
N ALA A 6 -38.59 12.85 -48.91
CA ALA A 6 -37.23 13.38 -48.64
C ALA A 6 -36.88 13.12 -47.14
N ALA A 7 -36.01 12.15 -46.80
CA ALA A 7 -34.55 12.23 -46.62
C ALA A 7 -34.16 12.71 -45.19
N TRP A 8 -33.28 12.10 -44.38
CA TRP A 8 -32.11 11.24 -44.63
C TRP A 8 -31.84 10.29 -43.46
N LEU A 9 -31.59 9.01 -43.76
CA LEU A 9 -31.00 8.00 -42.88
C LEU A 9 -30.12 7.14 -43.81
N GLU A 10 -28.82 7.37 -43.83
CA GLU A 10 -27.89 6.53 -44.59
C GLU A 10 -27.22 5.53 -43.66
N CYS A 11 -27.79 4.32 -43.63
CA CYS A 11 -27.05 3.08 -43.41
C CYS A 11 -27.16 2.27 -44.70
N TYR A 12 -26.07 2.14 -45.44
CA TYR A 12 -25.82 1.09 -46.43
C TYR A 12 -24.29 0.88 -46.40
N ASN A 13 -23.73 -0.32 -46.43
CA ASN A 13 -24.20 -1.49 -47.15
C ASN A 13 -23.58 -2.78 -46.58
N VAL A 14 -24.33 -3.87 -46.65
CA VAL A 14 -23.94 -5.23 -46.25
C VAL A 14 -23.11 -5.84 -47.38
N GLY A 15 -21.87 -6.23 -47.08
CA GLY A 15 -20.97 -6.96 -47.96
C GLY A 15 -20.78 -8.40 -47.47
N ILE A 16 -21.29 -9.33 -48.27
CA ILE A 16 -21.31 -10.79 -48.13
C ILE A 16 -19.92 -11.37 -47.75
N LEU A 17 -19.91 -12.27 -46.76
CA LEU A 17 -18.79 -13.14 -46.39
C LEU A 17 -18.31 -13.95 -47.60
N SER A 18 -17.20 -13.52 -48.21
CA SER A 18 -16.35 -14.40 -49.03
C SER A 18 -15.22 -14.94 -48.15
N ALA A 19 -15.02 -16.25 -48.19
CA ALA A 19 -13.97 -16.93 -47.41
C ALA A 19 -12.58 -16.35 -47.74
N PRO A 20 -11.70 -16.14 -46.74
CA PRO A 20 -10.39 -15.56 -46.99
C PRO A 20 -9.53 -16.49 -47.86
N SER A 21 -8.79 -15.87 -48.78
CA SER A 21 -7.86 -16.54 -49.68
C SER A 21 -6.73 -17.23 -48.91
N LYS A 22 -6.14 -18.31 -49.47
CA LYS A 22 -5.05 -19.08 -48.85
C LYS A 22 -3.76 -18.28 -48.55
N THR A 23 -3.70 -17.01 -48.97
CA THR A 23 -2.59 -16.09 -48.77
C THR A 23 -2.67 -15.25 -47.49
N ASP A 24 -3.80 -15.23 -46.78
CA ASP A 24 -3.93 -14.57 -45.45
C ASP A 24 -3.57 -15.48 -44.26
N TYR A 25 -3.20 -16.74 -44.53
CA TYR A 25 -2.76 -17.67 -43.49
C TYR A 25 -1.40 -17.32 -42.88
N ASN A 26 -0.64 -16.36 -43.44
CA ASN A 26 0.67 -15.97 -42.90
C ASN A 26 0.62 -14.80 -41.90
N LEU A 27 -0.52 -14.10 -41.75
CA LEU A 27 -0.72 -13.16 -40.64
C LEU A 27 -1.45 -13.81 -39.45
N ALA A 28 -2.31 -14.81 -39.70
CA ALA A 28 -3.05 -15.52 -38.64
C ALA A 28 -2.31 -16.75 -38.07
N ARG A 29 -1.13 -17.12 -38.59
CA ARG A 29 -0.35 -18.30 -38.16
C ARG A 29 1.01 -17.96 -37.54
N ALA A 30 1.27 -16.69 -37.23
CA ALA A 30 2.36 -16.30 -36.33
C ALA A 30 1.95 -16.41 -34.84
N VAL A 31 0.67 -16.66 -34.54
CA VAL A 31 0.12 -16.64 -33.16
C VAL A 31 0.17 -18.03 -32.47
N ARG A 32 0.71 -19.08 -33.11
CA ARG A 32 0.74 -20.44 -32.53
C ARG A 32 2.14 -21.07 -32.44
N GLY A 33 3.18 -20.26 -32.27
CA GLY A 33 4.53 -20.83 -32.11
C GLY A 33 5.69 -19.84 -31.95
N GLY A 34 5.43 -18.54 -31.79
CA GLY A 34 6.43 -17.60 -31.29
C GLY A 34 6.34 -17.58 -29.77
N PHE A 35 7.37 -18.08 -29.08
CA PHE A 35 7.59 -17.66 -27.70
C PHE A 35 7.81 -16.14 -27.76
N LEU A 36 6.78 -15.36 -27.43
CA LEU A 36 6.98 -13.97 -27.06
C LEU A 36 8.00 -14.03 -25.91
N SER A 37 9.11 -13.31 -26.06
CA SER A 37 10.06 -13.20 -24.96
C SER A 37 9.32 -12.52 -23.80
N PRO A 38 9.47 -13.01 -22.56
CA PRO A 38 8.89 -12.36 -21.38
C PRO A 38 9.13 -10.86 -21.45
N LEU A 39 8.07 -10.07 -21.38
CA LEU A 39 8.14 -8.63 -21.51
C LEU A 39 7.37 -7.98 -20.37
N CYS A 40 8.13 -7.43 -19.42
CA CYS A 40 7.57 -6.70 -18.31
C CYS A 40 6.75 -5.48 -18.76
N GLY A 41 5.56 -5.33 -18.19
CA GLY A 41 4.64 -4.23 -18.42
C GLY A 41 3.68 -4.48 -19.58
N ASN A 42 3.45 -5.74 -19.97
CA ASN A 42 2.55 -6.10 -21.06
C ASN A 42 1.13 -6.47 -20.58
N GLY A 43 0.90 -6.48 -19.27
CA GLY A 43 -0.33 -6.84 -18.59
C GLY A 43 -0.51 -8.35 -18.35
N THR A 44 0.51 -9.16 -18.63
CA THR A 44 0.49 -10.62 -18.48
C THR A 44 1.75 -11.06 -17.75
N VAL A 45 1.57 -11.72 -16.60
CA VAL A 45 2.69 -12.30 -15.85
C VAL A 45 3.33 -13.44 -16.64
N ASP A 46 4.48 -13.16 -17.25
CA ASP A 46 5.27 -14.11 -18.02
C ASP A 46 6.20 -14.96 -17.13
N PRO A 47 6.75 -16.09 -17.62
CA PRO A 47 7.70 -16.89 -16.84
C PRO A 47 8.91 -16.09 -16.35
N GLY A 48 9.06 -15.98 -15.03
CA GLY A 48 10.13 -15.23 -14.36
C GLY A 48 9.67 -13.92 -13.72
N GLU A 49 8.46 -13.46 -14.03
CA GLU A 49 7.84 -12.28 -13.44
C GLU A 49 7.06 -12.65 -12.17
N GLN A 50 7.01 -11.72 -11.22
CA GLN A 50 6.22 -11.84 -9.97
C GLN A 50 4.89 -11.08 -10.05
N CYS A 51 4.83 -10.09 -10.93
CA CYS A 51 3.70 -9.21 -11.20
C CYS A 51 3.85 -8.65 -12.62
N ASP A 52 2.76 -8.16 -13.20
CA ASP A 52 2.78 -7.29 -14.38
C ASP A 52 1.53 -6.41 -14.31
N ASP A 53 1.72 -5.10 -14.20
CA ASP A 53 0.66 -4.11 -14.04
C ASP A 53 0.47 -3.24 -15.30
N SER A 54 0.85 -3.79 -16.46
CA SER A 54 0.76 -3.15 -17.78
C SER A 54 1.62 -1.89 -17.95
N ASN A 55 2.64 -1.69 -17.11
CA ASN A 55 3.60 -0.62 -17.28
C ASN A 55 4.98 -0.98 -16.67
N THR A 56 5.95 -0.05 -16.67
CA THR A 56 7.30 -0.27 -16.11
C THR A 56 7.73 0.85 -15.16
N THR A 57 6.77 1.59 -14.65
CA THR A 57 6.96 2.54 -13.54
C THR A 57 7.28 1.71 -12.30
N SER A 58 8.11 2.25 -11.41
CA SER A 58 8.37 1.61 -10.11
C SER A 58 7.67 2.39 -9.02
N GLY A 59 7.42 1.75 -7.89
CA GLY A 59 6.72 2.34 -6.77
C GLY A 59 5.19 2.41 -6.95
N ASP A 60 4.62 1.56 -7.80
CA ASP A 60 3.18 1.38 -7.98
C ASP A 60 2.72 -0.06 -7.64
N GLY A 61 3.62 -0.90 -7.12
CA GLY A 61 3.35 -2.27 -6.71
C GLY A 61 4.03 -3.31 -7.60
N CYS A 62 4.45 -2.91 -8.81
CA CYS A 62 5.23 -3.75 -9.71
C CYS A 62 6.43 -2.99 -10.26
N SER A 63 7.64 -3.43 -9.93
CA SER A 63 8.85 -2.72 -10.38
C SER A 63 9.03 -2.78 -11.89
N ALA A 64 9.91 -1.91 -12.42
CA ALA A 64 10.32 -1.89 -13.84
C ALA A 64 10.92 -3.22 -14.38
N THR A 65 11.20 -4.17 -13.49
CA THR A 65 11.71 -5.52 -13.81
C THR A 65 10.76 -6.64 -13.38
N CYS A 66 9.48 -6.28 -13.17
CA CYS A 66 8.38 -7.18 -12.83
C CYS A 66 8.64 -8.03 -11.59
N GLN A 67 9.37 -7.45 -10.64
CA GLN A 67 9.46 -7.95 -9.27
C GLN A 67 8.44 -7.21 -8.41
N SER A 68 7.80 -7.92 -7.50
CA SER A 68 6.76 -7.33 -6.65
C SER A 68 7.37 -6.42 -5.60
N GLU A 69 6.80 -5.23 -5.49
CA GLU A 69 7.14 -4.26 -4.46
C GLU A 69 6.23 -4.40 -3.24
N LEU A 70 5.18 -5.23 -3.35
CA LEU A 70 4.24 -5.56 -2.29
C LEU A 70 4.79 -6.69 -1.42
N SER A 71 5.01 -6.37 -0.15
CA SER A 71 5.52 -7.32 0.84
C SER A 71 4.51 -7.58 1.96
N PRO A 72 4.05 -8.85 2.12
CA PRO A 72 3.22 -9.22 3.25
C PRO A 72 4.03 -9.04 4.54
N GLY A 73 3.62 -8.05 5.33
CA GLY A 73 4.21 -7.75 6.64
C GLY A 73 3.89 -8.81 7.69
N GLY A 74 3.09 -9.81 7.30
CA GLY A 74 2.70 -10.98 8.05
C GLY A 74 1.43 -10.74 8.83
N GLY A 75 0.83 -11.81 9.33
CA GLY A 75 -0.50 -11.70 9.91
C GLY A 75 -1.23 -13.03 9.84
N LEU A 76 -2.55 -12.98 10.00
CA LEU A 76 -3.37 -14.14 9.74
C LEU A 76 -3.68 -14.17 8.25
N ALA A 77 -3.40 -15.29 7.59
CA ALA A 77 -3.59 -15.46 6.15
C ALA A 77 -5.01 -15.10 5.61
N LYS A 78 -6.02 -14.97 6.47
CA LYS A 78 -7.40 -14.60 6.08
C LYS A 78 -7.62 -13.10 5.93
N ASN A 79 -6.81 -12.26 6.55
CA ASN A 79 -6.92 -10.80 6.50
C ASN A 79 -5.61 -10.10 6.15
N ASP A 80 -4.57 -10.85 5.80
CA ASP A 80 -3.22 -10.40 5.40
C ASP A 80 -3.20 -9.45 4.19
N CYS A 81 -4.31 -9.28 3.44
CA CYS A 81 -4.41 -8.32 2.32
C CYS A 81 -5.05 -6.98 2.71
N VAL A 82 -5.41 -6.80 3.99
CA VAL A 82 -6.01 -5.52 4.39
C VAL A 82 -4.95 -4.43 4.36
N SER A 83 -3.70 -4.77 4.68
CA SER A 83 -2.54 -3.90 4.49
C SER A 83 -1.36 -4.66 3.91
N GLU A 84 -0.59 -3.99 3.06
CA GLU A 84 0.61 -4.52 2.43
C GLU A 84 1.67 -3.44 2.34
N TRP A 85 2.94 -3.78 2.55
CA TRP A 85 4.02 -2.80 2.39
C TRP A 85 4.35 -2.60 0.93
N LEU A 86 4.39 -1.36 0.47
CA LEU A 86 4.97 -0.98 -0.81
C LEU A 86 6.38 -0.43 -0.57
N LEU A 87 7.38 -1.11 -1.11
CA LEU A 87 8.78 -0.88 -0.77
C LEU A 87 9.62 -0.52 -2.00
N GLU A 88 10.41 0.55 -1.87
CA GLU A 88 11.46 0.91 -2.81
C GLU A 88 12.80 1.03 -2.06
N PRO A 89 13.88 0.35 -2.51
CA PRO A 89 13.91 -0.61 -3.62
C PRO A 89 13.14 -1.90 -3.29
N VAL A 90 12.89 -2.71 -4.33
CA VAL A 90 12.28 -4.04 -4.19
C VAL A 90 13.03 -4.85 -3.11
N PRO A 91 12.33 -5.40 -2.10
CA PRO A 91 12.98 -6.19 -1.06
C PRO A 91 13.47 -7.52 -1.62
N THR A 92 14.53 -8.06 -1.02
CA THR A 92 14.96 -9.43 -1.33
C THR A 92 13.86 -10.45 -1.00
N VAL A 93 13.82 -11.57 -1.71
CA VAL A 93 12.84 -12.65 -1.46
C VAL A 93 13.25 -13.58 -0.31
N ASP A 94 12.27 -14.16 0.37
CA ASP A 94 12.42 -15.23 1.35
C ASP A 94 12.70 -16.59 0.67
N ARG A 95 12.89 -17.64 1.47
CA ARG A 95 13.15 -19.00 0.97
C ARG A 95 11.99 -19.61 0.15
N PHE A 96 10.82 -19.00 0.22
CA PHE A 96 9.61 -19.40 -0.50
C PHE A 96 9.36 -18.50 -1.73
N GLY A 97 10.27 -17.58 -2.05
CA GLY A 97 10.16 -16.68 -3.18
C GLY A 97 9.24 -15.48 -2.96
N ARG A 98 8.88 -15.17 -1.71
CA ARG A 98 8.03 -14.01 -1.39
C ARG A 98 8.88 -12.81 -0.99
N PRO A 99 8.51 -11.58 -1.39
CA PRO A 99 9.13 -10.35 -0.89
C PRO A 99 9.25 -10.38 0.64
N LYS A 100 10.43 -10.05 1.18
CA LYS A 100 10.62 -9.95 2.63
C LYS A 100 10.06 -8.61 3.13
N HIS A 101 9.49 -8.65 4.32
CA HIS A 101 9.15 -7.45 5.09
C HIS A 101 10.37 -6.85 5.81
N SER A 102 11.50 -6.75 5.09
CA SER A 102 12.74 -6.18 5.59
C SER A 102 13.57 -5.53 4.49
N LEU A 103 14.06 -4.32 4.75
CA LEU A 103 15.04 -3.64 3.91
C LEU A 103 16.35 -3.43 4.68
N ASP A 104 17.45 -3.71 3.99
CA ASP A 104 18.81 -3.43 4.45
C ASP A 104 19.43 -2.43 3.49
N CYS A 105 19.97 -1.34 4.01
CA CYS A 105 20.73 -0.37 3.23
C CYS A 105 22.09 -0.11 3.87
N VAL A 106 23.09 0.22 3.05
CA VAL A 106 24.36 0.78 3.53
C VAL A 106 24.26 2.30 3.45
N ASP A 107 24.72 2.97 4.49
CA ASP A 107 24.81 4.43 4.56
C ASP A 107 25.56 4.99 3.33
N ASP A 108 24.99 6.01 2.67
CA ASP A 108 25.41 6.59 1.39
C ASP A 108 25.18 5.72 0.13
N ASP A 109 24.48 4.58 0.19
CA ASP A 109 24.18 3.81 -1.01
C ASP A 109 23.03 4.46 -1.81
N PRO A 110 23.29 5.02 -3.00
CA PRO A 110 22.27 5.75 -3.77
C PRO A 110 21.12 4.86 -4.27
N LEU A 111 21.22 3.54 -4.15
CA LEU A 111 20.15 2.61 -4.55
C LEU A 111 19.09 2.40 -3.47
N CYS A 112 19.38 2.74 -2.21
CA CYS A 112 18.47 2.46 -1.09
C CYS A 112 18.43 3.55 -0.01
N ASP A 113 19.37 4.49 -0.05
CA ASP A 113 19.43 5.66 0.82
C ASP A 113 18.97 6.89 0.03
N PHE A 114 17.69 7.21 0.16
CA PHE A 114 17.04 8.29 -0.58
C PHE A 114 17.29 9.69 0.04
N GLY A 115 18.22 9.79 0.99
CA GLY A 115 18.57 11.02 1.71
C GLY A 115 19.44 12.00 0.94
N ALA A 116 19.49 13.26 1.41
CA ALA A 116 20.13 14.38 0.71
C ALA A 116 21.60 14.65 1.12
N ALA A 117 22.14 13.97 2.14
CA ALA A 117 23.46 14.29 2.68
C ALA A 117 24.35 13.05 2.76
N MET A 118 25.35 12.97 1.89
CA MET A 118 26.42 11.99 2.05
C MET A 118 27.14 12.20 3.39
N GLY A 119 27.31 11.14 4.16
CA GLY A 119 28.02 11.10 5.44
C GLY A 119 27.22 11.62 6.63
N ASP A 120 25.88 11.66 6.56
CA ASP A 120 25.03 12.02 7.69
C ASP A 120 24.82 10.86 8.70
N GLY A 121 25.18 9.63 8.31
CA GLY A 121 25.02 8.44 9.14
C GLY A 121 23.56 8.02 9.27
N VAL A 122 22.70 8.35 8.29
CA VAL A 122 21.26 8.09 8.32
C VAL A 122 20.78 7.58 6.96
N CYS A 123 20.41 6.30 6.91
CA CYS A 123 19.70 5.80 5.73
C CYS A 123 18.24 6.30 5.76
N THR A 124 17.80 6.93 4.67
CA THR A 124 16.40 7.28 4.44
C THR A 124 15.75 6.27 3.51
N PHE A 125 14.76 5.54 4.00
CA PHE A 125 13.99 4.56 3.22
C PHE A 125 12.69 5.17 2.70
N HIS A 126 12.28 4.78 1.49
CA HIS A 126 10.95 5.04 0.98
C HIS A 126 10.03 3.85 1.31
N VAL A 127 9.04 4.10 2.17
CA VAL A 127 8.06 3.09 2.59
C VAL A 127 6.65 3.63 2.38
N ALA A 128 5.83 2.88 1.66
CA ALA A 128 4.41 3.14 1.49
C ALA A 128 3.58 1.96 2.02
N LEU A 129 2.28 2.20 2.19
CA LEU A 129 1.32 1.19 2.60
C LEU A 129 0.20 1.11 1.56
N CYS A 130 -0.04 -0.08 1.03
CA CYS A 130 -1.18 -0.38 0.19
C CYS A 130 -2.29 -0.98 1.04
N LEU A 131 -3.49 -0.45 0.90
CA LEU A 131 -4.67 -0.87 1.65
C LEU A 131 -5.63 -1.58 0.73
N ASN A 132 -6.30 -2.58 1.30
CA ASN A 132 -7.24 -3.41 0.54
C ASN A 132 -6.55 -3.97 -0.71
N ALA A 133 -5.34 -4.50 -0.52
CA ALA A 133 -4.46 -4.94 -1.59
C ALA A 133 -4.99 -6.25 -2.19
N ASP A 134 -5.27 -6.26 -3.48
CA ASP A 134 -5.63 -7.46 -4.23
C ASP A 134 -4.36 -8.22 -4.64
N GLU A 135 -3.63 -8.72 -3.64
CA GLU A 135 -2.42 -9.50 -3.87
C GLU A 135 -2.82 -10.94 -4.21
N HIS A 136 -2.73 -11.29 -5.50
CA HIS A 136 -3.19 -12.56 -6.04
C HIS A 136 -2.48 -13.78 -5.42
N ARG A 137 -1.31 -13.57 -4.79
CA ARG A 137 -0.58 -14.60 -4.05
C ARG A 137 -1.19 -14.91 -2.67
N LEU A 138 -2.06 -14.06 -2.14
CA LEU A 138 -2.66 -14.20 -0.82
C LEU A 138 -4.12 -14.65 -0.93
N ALA A 139 -4.47 -15.66 -0.13
CA ALA A 139 -5.83 -16.21 -0.09
C ALA A 139 -6.67 -15.50 0.99
N CYS A 140 -6.93 -14.22 0.80
CA CYS A 140 -7.70 -13.40 1.72
C CYS A 140 -8.72 -12.52 0.99
N THR A 141 -9.61 -11.88 1.75
CA THR A 141 -10.65 -11.00 1.21
C THR A 141 -10.67 -9.72 2.03
N ALA A 142 -9.96 -8.71 1.56
CA ALA A 142 -10.09 -7.38 2.08
C ALA A 142 -11.45 -6.79 1.64
N THR A 143 -11.99 -5.87 2.45
CA THR A 143 -13.39 -5.41 2.32
C THR A 143 -13.45 -3.90 2.42
N ASP A 144 -12.96 -3.37 3.53
CA ASP A 144 -12.80 -1.96 3.78
C ASP A 144 -11.74 -1.73 4.87
N VAL A 145 -11.26 -0.50 4.97
CA VAL A 145 -10.34 -0.06 6.03
C VAL A 145 -10.95 1.15 6.71
N GLU A 146 -11.27 1.00 8.01
CA GLU A 146 -11.82 2.10 8.83
C GLU A 146 -10.70 2.83 9.58
N ARG A 147 -9.62 2.13 9.92
CA ARG A 147 -8.52 2.65 10.74
C ARG A 147 -7.17 2.05 10.37
N ILE A 148 -6.14 2.89 10.34
CA ILE A 148 -4.73 2.47 10.36
C ILE A 148 -4.08 3.03 11.62
N LYS A 149 -3.44 2.18 12.41
CA LYS A 149 -2.72 2.58 13.61
C LYS A 149 -1.27 2.11 13.56
N LEU A 150 -0.34 3.03 13.78
CA LEU A 150 1.04 2.65 14.10
C LEU A 150 1.12 2.15 15.54
N LEU A 151 1.45 0.87 15.69
CA LEU A 151 1.80 0.27 16.98
C LEU A 151 3.27 0.57 17.33
N LEU A 152 4.13 0.57 16.31
CA LEU A 152 5.51 1.05 16.39
C LEU A 152 5.83 1.94 15.18
N PRO A 153 6.52 3.08 15.39
CA PRO A 153 6.92 3.65 16.68
C PRO A 153 5.71 4.07 17.53
N ASN A 154 5.79 3.85 18.85
CA ASN A 154 4.66 4.07 19.76
C ASN A 154 4.40 5.57 19.93
N GLU A 155 3.15 5.99 19.75
CA GLU A 155 2.72 7.38 19.96
C GLU A 155 3.06 7.91 21.36
N ILE A 156 2.71 7.15 22.40
CA ILE A 156 2.77 7.59 23.79
C ILE A 156 4.22 7.57 24.31
N LYS A 157 5.02 6.63 23.81
CA LYS A 157 6.40 6.41 24.26
C LYS A 157 7.33 6.25 23.06
N PRO A 158 7.56 7.31 22.26
CA PRO A 158 8.57 7.26 21.21
C PRO A 158 9.95 7.09 21.86
N ARG A 159 10.85 6.33 21.21
CA ARG A 159 12.20 6.11 21.76
C ARG A 159 13.08 7.34 21.62
N ASP A 160 12.91 8.09 20.54
CA ASP A 160 13.68 9.28 20.19
C ASP A 160 12.87 10.20 19.25
N ALA A 161 13.44 11.34 18.89
CA ALA A 161 12.82 12.29 17.97
C ALA A 161 12.66 11.71 16.55
N VAL A 162 13.54 10.79 16.13
CA VAL A 162 13.46 10.13 14.82
C VAL A 162 12.24 9.20 14.74
N ASP A 163 11.95 8.44 15.81
CA ASP A 163 10.71 7.65 15.92
C ASP A 163 9.46 8.54 15.78
N THR A 164 9.51 9.76 16.34
CA THR A 164 8.41 10.73 16.19
C THR A 164 8.30 11.22 14.74
N GLY A 165 9.40 11.63 14.12
CA GLY A 165 9.42 12.06 12.72
C GLY A 165 8.94 10.97 11.75
N ASN A 166 9.41 9.74 11.95
CA ASN A 166 9.00 8.59 11.13
C ASN A 166 7.50 8.29 11.26
N ARG A 167 6.94 8.38 12.48
CA ARG A 167 5.49 8.24 12.70
C ARG A 167 4.73 9.30 11.93
N ASP A 168 5.12 10.56 12.09
CA ASP A 168 4.42 11.70 11.52
C ASP A 168 4.49 11.68 9.99
N ALA A 169 5.62 11.24 9.41
CA ALA A 169 5.77 11.02 7.97
C ALA A 169 4.80 9.95 7.45
N PHE A 170 4.70 8.81 8.12
CA PHE A 170 3.81 7.72 7.73
C PHE A 170 2.33 8.07 7.89
N GLU A 171 1.97 8.72 9.00
CA GLU A 171 0.63 9.24 9.25
C GLU A 171 0.22 10.31 8.22
N GLY A 172 1.17 11.16 7.81
CA GLY A 172 0.99 12.13 6.73
C GLY A 172 0.71 11.46 5.39
N ALA A 173 1.54 10.49 5.00
CA ALA A 173 1.34 9.69 3.79
C ALA A 173 -0.01 8.96 3.79
N SER A 174 -0.39 8.36 4.92
CA SER A 174 -1.68 7.68 5.10
C SER A 174 -2.88 8.64 5.02
N SER A 175 -2.74 9.86 5.51
CA SER A 175 -3.77 10.90 5.39
C SER A 175 -3.98 11.34 3.93
N GLY A 176 -2.97 11.15 3.07
CA GLY A 176 -3.05 11.39 1.62
C GLY A 176 -4.11 10.53 0.91
N LEU A 177 -4.50 9.39 1.50
CA LEU A 177 -5.60 8.55 1.02
C LEU A 177 -7.00 9.07 1.42
N GLY A 178 -7.09 10.28 1.96
CA GLY A 178 -8.34 10.88 2.45
C GLY A 178 -8.67 10.53 3.91
N GLY A 179 -7.78 9.82 4.60
CA GLY A 179 -7.87 9.58 6.03
C GLY A 179 -7.52 10.81 6.86
N LEU A 180 -7.96 10.84 8.11
CA LEU A 180 -7.66 11.95 9.03
C LEU A 180 -7.12 11.42 10.35
N ILE A 181 -6.17 12.14 10.95
CA ILE A 181 -5.64 11.79 12.28
C ILE A 181 -6.73 12.02 13.33
N ARG A 182 -7.08 10.96 14.07
CA ARG A 182 -8.18 10.91 15.03
C ARG A 182 -7.81 10.08 16.25
N GLY A 183 -8.53 10.31 17.34
CA GLY A 183 -8.63 9.41 18.47
C GLY A 183 -9.99 8.74 18.54
N SER A 184 -10.24 8.01 19.62
CA SER A 184 -11.56 7.45 19.94
C SER A 184 -12.08 8.02 21.24
N CYS A 185 -13.39 8.24 21.30
CA CYS A 185 -14.07 8.60 22.53
C CYS A 185 -14.04 7.43 23.51
N ILE A 186 -13.52 7.70 24.72
CA ILE A 186 -13.37 6.67 25.77
C ILE A 186 -14.39 6.82 26.91
N ASN A 187 -15.25 7.84 26.86
CA ASN A 187 -16.40 7.96 27.76
C ASN A 187 -17.30 6.73 27.63
N GLY A 188 -18.02 6.38 28.69
CA GLY A 188 -19.15 5.45 28.57
C GLY A 188 -20.33 6.10 27.84
N GLY A 189 -21.26 5.29 27.37
CA GLY A 189 -22.49 5.76 26.72
C GLY A 189 -22.38 5.84 25.18
N PRO A 190 -23.23 6.65 24.52
CA PRO A 190 -23.44 6.59 23.07
C PRO A 190 -22.26 7.05 22.23
N MET A 191 -21.38 7.89 22.80
CA MET A 191 -20.18 8.36 22.11
C MET A 191 -19.04 7.34 22.17
N HIS A 192 -19.12 6.28 22.99
CA HIS A 192 -18.03 5.34 23.17
C HIS A 192 -17.57 4.70 21.84
N GLY A 193 -16.29 4.83 21.53
CA GLY A 193 -15.68 4.28 20.31
C GLY A 193 -15.88 5.11 19.04
N GLN A 194 -16.64 6.21 19.08
CA GLN A 194 -16.70 7.15 17.95
C GLN A 194 -15.37 7.87 17.75
N PHE A 195 -15.09 8.27 16.51
CA PHE A 195 -13.90 9.04 16.19
C PHE A 195 -14.01 10.46 16.74
N CYS A 196 -12.90 10.97 17.23
CA CYS A 196 -12.80 12.31 17.78
C CYS A 196 -11.49 12.98 17.36
N ALA A 197 -11.51 14.29 17.24
CA ALA A 197 -10.32 15.13 17.10
C ALA A 197 -10.01 15.85 18.43
N ALA A 198 -11.03 16.14 19.23
CA ALA A 198 -10.90 16.81 20.51
C ALA A 198 -11.80 16.16 21.59
N PRO A 199 -11.53 16.40 22.88
CA PRO A 199 -12.39 15.92 23.96
C PRO A 199 -13.85 16.35 23.83
N SER A 200 -14.12 17.56 23.31
CA SER A 200 -15.48 18.09 23.10
C SER A 200 -16.33 17.26 22.14
N ASP A 201 -15.72 16.53 21.22
CA ASP A 201 -16.44 15.64 20.29
C ASP A 201 -17.08 14.45 21.02
N CYS A 202 -16.56 14.15 22.23
CA CYS A 202 -16.98 13.03 23.07
C CYS A 202 -17.89 13.45 24.22
N ASP A 203 -18.33 14.71 24.25
CA ASP A 203 -19.24 15.21 25.27
C ASP A 203 -20.56 14.43 25.22
N SER A 204 -21.08 14.03 26.40
CA SER A 204 -22.37 13.31 26.46
C SER A 204 -23.54 14.14 25.94
N THR A 205 -23.40 15.46 26.04
CA THR A 205 -24.30 16.48 25.49
C THR A 205 -23.45 17.65 25.02
N PRO A 206 -23.73 18.28 23.86
CA PRO A 206 -22.88 19.36 23.35
C PRO A 206 -22.57 20.44 24.39
N GLY A 207 -21.27 20.63 24.69
CA GLY A 207 -20.79 21.65 25.63
C GLY A 207 -20.77 21.24 27.11
N SER A 208 -21.03 19.97 27.46
CA SER A 208 -20.90 19.51 28.85
C SER A 208 -19.46 19.48 29.35
N GLY A 209 -18.46 19.48 28.47
CA GLY A 209 -17.05 19.48 28.84
C GLY A 209 -16.59 18.22 29.59
N ASN A 210 -17.36 17.13 29.50
CA ASN A 210 -17.05 15.86 30.16
C ASN A 210 -16.45 14.83 29.21
N GLY A 211 -16.29 15.16 27.92
CA GLY A 211 -15.76 14.29 26.90
C GLY A 211 -14.27 13.99 27.08
N ARG A 212 -13.87 12.82 26.57
CA ARG A 212 -12.51 12.26 26.65
C ARG A 212 -12.21 11.58 25.32
N CYS A 213 -11.32 12.21 24.57
CA CYS A 213 -10.76 11.66 23.33
C CYS A 213 -9.38 11.06 23.62
N SER A 214 -9.10 9.85 23.15
CA SER A 214 -7.83 9.18 23.41
C SER A 214 -7.34 8.35 22.24
N GLY A 215 -6.01 8.24 22.14
CA GLY A 215 -5.31 7.50 21.10
C GLY A 215 -5.15 8.32 19.82
N ARG A 216 -4.31 7.79 18.93
CA ARG A 216 -4.03 8.36 17.62
C ARG A 216 -3.97 7.27 16.57
N PHE A 217 -4.65 7.52 15.47
CA PHE A 217 -4.68 6.67 14.29
C PHE A 217 -5.18 7.50 13.10
N VAL A 218 -4.95 7.00 11.90
CA VAL A 218 -5.57 7.52 10.68
C VAL A 218 -6.93 6.84 10.56
N GLY A 219 -8.01 7.60 10.66
CA GLY A 219 -9.38 7.12 10.53
C GLY A 219 -10.00 7.53 9.19
N PHE A 220 -10.74 6.61 8.58
CA PHE A 220 -11.49 6.83 7.35
C PHE A 220 -12.99 6.87 7.67
N SER A 221 -13.66 7.94 7.23
CA SER A 221 -15.10 8.10 7.39
C SER A 221 -15.66 8.83 6.16
N PRO A 222 -16.28 8.13 5.20
CA PRO A 222 -16.57 6.68 5.20
C PRO A 222 -15.30 5.80 5.15
N PRO A 223 -15.38 4.51 5.54
CA PRO A 223 -14.27 3.56 5.40
C PRO A 223 -13.75 3.50 3.95
N LEU A 224 -12.45 3.28 3.80
CA LEU A 224 -11.81 3.13 2.50
C LEU A 224 -12.18 1.77 1.90
N THR A 225 -12.92 1.77 0.79
CA THR A 225 -13.38 0.55 0.10
C THR A 225 -12.67 0.31 -1.23
N THR A 226 -11.93 1.30 -1.73
CA THR A 226 -11.19 1.19 -2.99
C THR A 226 -10.08 0.15 -2.83
N ALA A 227 -9.98 -0.79 -3.77
CA ALA A 227 -8.90 -1.78 -3.78
C ALA A 227 -7.56 -1.14 -4.17
N ASN A 228 -6.45 -1.73 -3.73
CA ASN A 228 -5.08 -1.31 -4.07
C ASN A 228 -4.82 0.18 -3.85
N SER A 229 -5.35 0.74 -2.76
CA SER A 229 -5.15 2.16 -2.43
C SER A 229 -3.84 2.33 -1.68
N CYS A 230 -2.80 2.79 -2.37
CA CYS A 230 -1.47 2.96 -1.80
C CYS A 230 -1.20 4.41 -1.39
N THR A 231 -0.56 4.58 -0.23
CA THR A 231 -0.06 5.89 0.18
C THR A 231 1.07 6.34 -0.74
N SER A 232 1.37 7.64 -0.76
CA SER A 232 2.69 8.08 -1.21
C SER A 232 3.79 7.47 -0.34
N PHE A 233 5.03 7.44 -0.82
CA PHE A 233 6.16 7.03 0.01
C PHE A 233 6.36 8.00 1.19
N ALA A 234 6.44 7.44 2.39
CA ALA A 234 6.94 8.11 3.56
C ALA A 234 8.46 7.92 3.61
N ALA A 235 9.18 9.03 3.83
CA ALA A 235 10.61 8.99 4.11
C ALA A 235 10.82 8.57 5.57
N VAL A 236 11.38 7.36 5.77
CA VAL A 236 11.65 6.78 7.08
C VAL A 236 13.15 6.78 7.34
N GLN A 237 13.57 7.50 8.37
CA GLN A 237 14.98 7.65 8.72
C GLN A 237 15.44 6.58 9.71
N VAL A 238 16.59 5.97 9.42
CA VAL A 238 17.23 4.96 10.27
C VAL A 238 18.68 5.37 10.54
N PRO A 239 18.96 6.07 11.65
CA PRO A 239 20.32 6.47 11.98
C PRO A 239 21.17 5.25 12.35
N VAL A 240 22.42 5.22 11.89
CA VAL A 240 23.43 4.30 12.42
C VAL A 240 23.66 4.59 13.90
N ARG A 241 24.08 3.56 14.64
CA ARG A 241 24.30 3.69 16.08
C ARG A 241 25.76 3.98 16.37
N ASN A 242 26.05 5.05 17.12
CA ASN A 242 27.37 5.26 17.67
C ASN A 242 27.49 4.60 19.05
N ALA A 243 28.39 3.62 19.17
CA ALA A 243 28.73 2.97 20.41
C ALA A 243 30.23 3.12 20.68
N ALA A 244 30.57 4.07 21.58
CA ALA A 244 31.95 4.35 21.98
C ALA A 244 32.92 4.63 20.80
N GLY A 245 32.46 5.42 19.82
CA GLY A 245 33.27 5.79 18.65
C GLY A 245 33.27 4.75 17.53
N ARG A 246 32.57 3.62 17.70
CA ARG A 246 32.31 2.65 16.65
C ARG A 246 30.90 2.84 16.10
N LEU A 247 30.79 2.95 14.78
CA LEU A 247 29.51 2.90 14.09
C LEU A 247 29.02 1.45 14.01
N LEU A 248 27.77 1.24 14.42
CA LEU A 248 27.06 -0.04 14.41
C LEU A 248 25.77 0.12 13.61
N PRO A 249 25.20 -0.98 13.08
CA PRO A 249 23.92 -0.93 12.38
C PRO A 249 22.80 -0.29 13.23
N GLY A 250 22.07 0.61 12.59
CA GLY A 250 20.80 1.15 13.06
C GLY A 250 19.65 0.24 12.68
N HIS A 251 18.64 0.15 13.54
CA HIS A 251 17.43 -0.61 13.26
C HIS A 251 16.18 0.17 13.66
N LYS A 252 15.19 0.19 12.78
CA LYS A 252 13.83 0.63 13.10
C LYS A 252 12.86 -0.48 12.70
N VAL A 253 11.81 -0.62 13.49
CA VAL A 253 10.71 -1.55 13.23
C VAL A 253 9.45 -0.71 13.17
N ILE A 254 8.72 -0.82 12.07
CA ILE A 254 7.41 -0.23 11.89
C ILE A 254 6.40 -1.36 12.07
N VAL A 255 5.40 -1.13 12.90
CA VAL A 255 4.29 -2.08 13.05
C VAL A 255 3.00 -1.32 12.84
N VAL A 256 2.24 -1.73 11.84
CA VAL A 256 0.95 -1.14 11.48
C VAL A 256 -0.14 -2.12 11.87
N SER A 257 -1.28 -1.59 12.30
CA SER A 257 -2.52 -2.35 12.40
C SER A 257 -3.59 -1.69 11.55
N ALA A 258 -4.05 -2.39 10.51
CA ALA A 258 -5.15 -1.96 9.65
C ALA A 258 -6.43 -2.68 10.09
N SER A 259 -7.40 -1.91 10.58
CA SER A 259 -8.67 -2.43 11.09
C SER A 259 -9.79 -2.13 10.09
N PRO A 260 -10.54 -3.16 9.64
CA PRO A 260 -11.77 -2.96 8.90
C PRO A 260 -12.87 -2.41 9.81
N SER A 261 -13.97 -1.91 9.23
CA SER A 261 -15.13 -1.52 10.03
C SER A 261 -15.77 -2.74 10.72
N LYS A 262 -16.69 -2.51 11.65
CA LYS A 262 -17.47 -3.60 12.24
C LYS A 262 -18.27 -4.33 11.17
N ASP A 263 -18.47 -5.63 11.37
CA ASP A 263 -19.33 -6.41 10.49
C ASP A 263 -20.73 -5.80 10.41
N PRO A 264 -21.29 -5.52 9.21
CA PRO A 264 -22.50 -4.72 9.07
C PRO A 264 -23.76 -5.43 9.58
N VAL A 265 -23.71 -6.76 9.77
CA VAL A 265 -24.85 -7.56 10.22
C VAL A 265 -24.79 -7.81 11.73
N SER A 266 -23.65 -8.30 12.21
CA SER A 266 -23.44 -8.69 13.61
C SER A 266 -22.94 -7.56 14.49
N LEU A 267 -22.47 -6.45 13.89
CA LEU A 267 -21.85 -5.30 14.55
C LEU A 267 -20.62 -5.65 15.40
N ARG A 268 -20.03 -6.83 15.17
CA ARG A 268 -18.85 -7.29 15.88
C ARG A 268 -17.58 -6.74 15.24
N PRO A 269 -16.53 -6.47 16.03
CA PRO A 269 -15.21 -6.16 15.48
C PRO A 269 -14.73 -7.30 14.58
N ARG A 270 -14.20 -6.94 13.41
CA ARG A 270 -13.50 -7.87 12.54
C ARG A 270 -11.99 -7.84 12.84
N PRO A 271 -11.26 -8.95 12.62
CA PRO A 271 -9.84 -9.02 12.91
C PRO A 271 -9.07 -7.96 12.12
N ALA A 272 -8.22 -7.20 12.81
CA ALA A 272 -7.28 -6.30 12.19
C ALA A 272 -6.11 -7.10 11.59
N ASP A 273 -5.58 -6.58 10.50
CA ASP A 273 -4.31 -7.02 9.94
C ASP A 273 -3.17 -6.30 10.65
N ILE A 274 -2.06 -6.99 10.90
CA ILE A 274 -0.94 -6.45 11.68
C ILE A 274 0.37 -6.77 10.99
N ASP A 275 0.81 -5.81 10.18
CA ASP A 275 2.05 -5.90 9.44
C ASP A 275 3.25 -5.35 10.20
N VAL A 276 4.39 -6.03 10.00
CA VAL A 276 5.69 -5.63 10.56
C VAL A 276 6.66 -5.37 9.43
N LEU A 277 7.37 -4.25 9.46
CA LEU A 277 8.50 -3.94 8.57
C LEU A 277 9.75 -3.68 9.38
N THR A 278 10.87 -4.31 9.00
CA THR A 278 12.18 -4.07 9.61
C THR A 278 13.09 -3.32 8.66
N LEU A 279 13.64 -2.20 9.11
CA LEU A 279 14.60 -1.40 8.34
C LEU A 279 15.94 -1.38 9.05
N THR A 280 17.01 -1.65 8.30
CA THR A 280 18.38 -1.68 8.83
C THR A 280 19.28 -0.76 8.03
N CYS A 281 19.90 0.21 8.69
CA CYS A 281 20.97 1.01 8.11
C CYS A 281 22.33 0.50 8.60
N LYS A 282 23.18 0.04 7.69
CA LYS A 282 24.53 -0.45 7.98
C LYS A 282 25.51 0.70 7.77
N PRO A 283 26.44 0.94 8.71
CA PRO A 283 27.46 1.95 8.50
C PRO A 283 28.34 1.55 7.31
N LYS A 284 28.85 2.55 6.60
CA LYS A 284 29.85 2.37 5.56
C LYS A 284 31.09 1.65 6.11
N PRO A 285 31.67 0.68 5.37
CA PRO A 285 32.84 -0.09 5.81
C PRO A 285 34.08 0.76 6.12
#